data_AF-A0A7X7NX09-F1
#
_entry.id   AF-A0A7X7NX09-F1
#
_cell.length_a   1.000
_cell.length_b   1.000
_cell.length_c   1.000
_cell.angle_alpha   90.00
_cell.angle_beta   90.00
_cell.angle_gamma   90.00
#
_symmetry.space_group_name_H-M   'P 1'
#
loop_
_entity.id
_entity.type
_entity.pdbx_description
1 polymer ?
#
loop_
_entity_poly.entity_id
_entity_poly.type
_entity_poly.pdbx_seq_one_letter_code
_entity_poly.pdbx_strand_id
1 'polypeptide(L)'
;MQDKLHIYPYQRISEGPINGKHAFRRRVFNLNNKINLDLQSILAGLANYFNSLLTLDRLLPAVLILFMSRAFILGELLPFAYACLAAFGYRDRTRSVLLAVCAGIGLLTVLQGISLGSGIITLLVLLGVINYIKIPADKTWWGLPLLSIAVIFLSKTLIMFITGISFYQEMIIIFEALISGVLTFVFLVAADSLNQRKPLATFSFEDIAAFMILGVGVIMGLNDVHLGGLSVAAILCRLGILIAAFLWGSGGGTMVGVMAGIIPSISSSIFAQSLGIYAISGLLAGLFRNFGRLGVIIGYMLGTLALSMFISETQAAILGMWETGVACLIFLLLPASLKEKLPIQSLGPISSLKEKDLNLTDLRIKDTAR
;
A
#
# COMPACT_ATOMS: atom_id res chain seq x y z
N MET A 1 -32.54 57.98 1.06
CA MET A 1 -31.15 57.53 1.33
C MET A 1 -30.84 57.93 2.78
N GLN A 2 -31.37 57.25 3.79
CA GLN A 2 -30.86 56.02 4.43
C GLN A 2 -29.38 56.07 4.77
N ASP A 3 -29.07 56.55 5.99
CA ASP A 3 -28.08 55.95 6.89
C ASP A 3 -28.40 56.40 8.33
N LYS A 4 -28.96 55.50 9.15
CA LYS A 4 -29.15 55.72 10.60
C LYS A 4 -28.01 55.02 11.35
N LEU A 5 -27.12 55.82 11.92
CA LEU A 5 -26.03 55.36 12.80
C LEU A 5 -26.62 54.81 14.11
N HIS A 6 -26.43 53.52 14.39
CA HIS A 6 -26.80 52.92 15.68
C HIS A 6 -25.62 53.00 16.64
N ILE A 7 -25.67 53.94 17.59
CA ILE A 7 -24.73 54.07 18.70
C ILE A 7 -25.34 53.37 19.92
N TYR A 8 -24.73 52.28 20.39
CA TYR A 8 -25.13 51.62 21.63
C TYR A 8 -24.42 52.24 22.84
N PRO A 9 -25.14 52.63 23.92
CA PRO A 9 -24.53 53.17 25.12
C PRO A 9 -23.99 52.03 26.01
N TYR A 10 -22.75 52.19 26.47
CA TYR A 10 -22.12 51.34 27.50
C TYR A 10 -22.86 51.50 28.83
N GLN A 11 -23.40 50.42 29.39
CA GLN A 11 -24.00 50.41 30.72
C GLN A 11 -22.90 50.18 31.77
N ARG A 12 -22.62 51.20 32.60
CA ARG A 12 -21.75 51.09 33.79
C ARG A 12 -22.44 50.26 34.86
N ILE A 13 -21.83 49.16 35.26
CA ILE A 13 -22.21 48.42 36.47
C ILE A 13 -21.38 49.00 37.62
N SER A 14 -22.09 49.30 38.70
CA SER A 14 -21.75 50.07 39.89
C SER A 14 -20.57 49.53 40.72
N GLU A 15 -19.70 50.44 41.14
CA GLU A 15 -18.64 50.24 42.14
C GLU A 15 -19.22 50.10 43.57
N GLY A 16 -18.85 49.04 44.28
CA GLY A 16 -18.98 48.92 45.74
C GLY A 16 -17.66 49.27 46.44
N PRO A 17 -17.67 49.73 47.71
CA PRO A 17 -16.61 50.57 48.24
C PRO A 17 -15.33 49.81 48.57
N ILE A 18 -14.21 50.47 48.28
CA ILE A 18 -12.84 50.09 48.66
C ILE A 18 -12.70 50.25 50.18
N ASN A 19 -12.33 49.17 50.86
CA ASN A 19 -11.75 49.24 52.20
C ASN A 19 -10.42 48.47 52.20
N GLY A 20 -9.33 49.22 52.37
CA GLY A 20 -7.96 48.70 52.29
C GLY A 20 -7.54 47.88 53.50
N LYS A 21 -6.53 47.04 53.30
CA LYS A 21 -5.25 47.03 54.00
C LYS A 21 -4.39 45.87 53.50
N HIS A 22 -3.10 46.16 53.35
CA HIS A 22 -2.03 45.29 52.90
C HIS A 22 -2.06 43.89 53.54
N ALA A 23 -1.99 42.85 52.72
CA ALA A 23 -1.41 41.56 53.11
C ALA A 23 -0.74 40.91 51.88
N PHE A 24 0.57 41.10 51.79
CA PHE A 24 1.44 40.39 50.87
C PHE A 24 1.49 38.91 51.27
N ARG A 25 0.48 38.11 50.87
CA ARG A 25 0.50 36.65 51.05
C ARG A 25 1.44 36.05 50.01
N ARG A 26 2.69 35.84 50.41
CA ARG A 26 3.60 34.85 49.80
C ARG A 26 2.83 33.54 49.63
N ARG A 27 2.49 33.18 48.39
CA ARG A 27 1.95 31.88 48.04
C ARG A 27 3.11 30.89 48.13
N VAL A 28 3.34 30.35 49.32
CA VAL A 28 4.26 29.23 49.55
C VAL A 28 3.79 28.09 48.66
N PHE A 29 4.64 27.73 47.70
CA PHE A 29 4.50 26.53 46.89
C PHE A 29 4.54 25.35 47.85
N ASN A 30 3.39 24.72 48.12
CA ASN A 30 3.36 23.43 48.82
C ASN A 30 3.97 22.39 47.88
N LEU A 31 5.29 22.25 47.96
CA LEU A 31 6.09 21.25 47.26
C LEU A 31 5.99 19.91 48.00
N ASN A 32 4.77 19.38 48.10
CA ASN A 32 4.58 18.04 48.66
C ASN A 32 3.40 17.32 47.98
N ASN A 33 3.37 17.34 46.65
CA ASN A 33 2.70 16.28 45.91
C ASN A 33 3.72 15.15 45.79
N LYS A 34 3.61 14.15 46.66
CA LYS A 34 4.24 12.85 46.40
C LYS A 34 3.63 12.34 45.10
N ILE A 35 4.39 12.46 44.03
CA ILE A 35 4.09 11.83 42.75
C ILE A 35 4.25 10.33 43.01
N ASN A 36 3.16 9.67 43.42
CA ASN A 36 3.08 8.22 43.37
C ASN A 36 3.00 7.86 41.88
N LEU A 37 4.16 7.65 41.25
CA LEU A 37 4.28 6.98 39.95
C LEU A 37 3.93 5.52 40.17
N ASP A 38 2.62 5.26 40.27
CA ASP A 38 2.10 3.91 40.41
C ASP A 38 2.36 3.18 39.10
N LEU A 39 3.41 2.36 39.06
CA LEU A 39 3.89 1.65 37.88
C LEU A 39 2.75 0.83 37.24
N GLN A 40 1.78 0.38 38.05
CA GLN A 40 0.58 -0.32 37.60
C GLN A 40 -0.35 0.56 36.78
N SER A 41 -0.50 1.84 37.11
CA SER A 41 -1.32 2.80 36.34
C SER A 41 -0.68 3.15 34.99
N ILE A 42 0.65 3.20 34.94
CA ILE A 42 1.43 3.40 33.71
C ILE A 42 1.39 2.13 32.84
N LEU A 43 1.54 0.95 33.44
CA LEU A 43 1.40 -0.34 32.75
C LEU A 43 -0.03 -0.56 32.24
N ALA A 44 -1.05 -0.19 33.02
CA ALA A 44 -2.44 -0.27 32.59
C ALA A 44 -2.77 0.75 31.50
N GLY A 45 -2.21 1.97 31.57
CA GLY A 45 -2.28 2.97 30.51
C GLY A 45 -1.60 2.51 29.22
N LEU A 46 -0.40 1.92 29.32
CA LEU A 46 0.32 1.30 28.21
C LEU A 46 -0.45 0.12 27.64
N ALA A 47 -1.00 -0.77 28.48
CA ALA A 47 -1.77 -1.93 28.06
C ALA A 47 -3.07 -1.52 27.35
N ASN A 48 -3.77 -0.50 27.86
CA ASN A 48 -4.97 0.04 27.21
C ASN A 48 -4.62 0.75 25.88
N TYR A 49 -3.47 1.41 25.80
CA TYR A 49 -2.96 1.99 24.56
C TYR A 49 -2.56 0.89 23.55
N PHE A 50 -1.94 -0.19 24.01
CA PHE A 50 -1.59 -1.37 23.21
C PHE A 50 -2.85 -2.09 22.68
N ASN A 51 -3.86 -2.26 23.52
CA ASN A 51 -5.14 -2.83 23.14
C ASN A 51 -5.90 -1.91 22.16
N SER A 52 -5.74 -0.59 22.26
CA SER A 52 -6.26 0.37 21.27
C SER A 52 -5.50 0.33 19.94
N LEU A 53 -4.21 -0.04 19.95
CA LEU A 53 -3.39 -0.22 18.75
C LEU A 53 -3.68 -1.55 18.03
N LEU A 54 -4.14 -2.57 18.75
CA LEU A 54 -4.42 -3.93 18.25
C LEU A 54 -5.77 -4.08 17.50
N THR A 55 -6.42 -2.99 17.09
CA THR A 55 -7.61 -3.11 16.22
C THR A 55 -7.20 -3.61 14.83
N LEU A 56 -7.97 -4.55 14.26
CA LEU A 56 -7.67 -5.15 12.94
C LEU A 56 -7.52 -4.09 11.84
N ASP A 57 -8.29 -3.00 11.92
CA ASP A 57 -8.25 -1.87 10.98
C ASP A 57 -6.90 -1.13 11.00
N ARG A 58 -6.16 -1.16 12.13
CA ARG A 58 -4.84 -0.53 12.30
C ARG A 58 -3.69 -1.51 12.05
N LEU A 59 -3.88 -2.77 12.43
CA LEU A 59 -2.87 -3.81 12.28
C LEU A 59 -2.58 -4.17 10.82
N LEU A 60 -3.62 -4.30 9.99
CA LEU A 60 -3.43 -4.69 8.59
C LEU A 60 -2.51 -3.70 7.83
N PRO A 61 -2.76 -2.38 7.86
CA PRO A 61 -1.85 -1.38 7.30
C PRO A 61 -0.44 -1.41 7.91
N ALA A 62 -0.32 -1.70 9.21
CA ALA A 62 0.96 -1.78 9.92
C ALA A 62 1.83 -2.95 9.44
N VAL A 63 1.21 -4.11 9.18
CA VAL A 63 1.90 -5.26 8.59
C VAL A 63 2.29 -4.97 7.14
N LEU A 64 1.41 -4.36 6.36
CA LEU A 64 1.69 -3.99 4.97
C LEU A 64 2.92 -3.08 4.88
N ILE A 65 2.94 -1.98 5.62
CA ILE A 65 4.04 -1.01 5.55
C ILE A 65 5.38 -1.60 6.03
N LEU A 66 5.35 -2.55 6.98
CA LEU A 66 6.55 -3.24 7.45
C LEU A 66 7.24 -4.00 6.31
N PHE A 67 6.51 -4.76 5.51
CA PHE A 67 7.08 -5.44 4.34
C PHE A 67 7.40 -4.45 3.24
N MET A 68 6.48 -3.53 2.92
CA MET A 68 6.65 -2.59 1.81
C MET A 68 7.81 -1.61 2.01
N SER A 69 8.20 -1.33 3.26
CA SER A 69 9.39 -0.51 3.53
C SER A 69 10.72 -1.18 3.15
N ARG A 70 10.71 -2.48 2.80
CA ARG A 70 11.84 -3.23 2.27
C ARG A 70 11.85 -3.33 0.74
N ALA A 71 10.83 -2.80 0.06
CA ALA A 71 10.62 -2.99 -1.36
C ALA A 71 11.50 -2.05 -2.21
N PHE A 72 12.68 -2.52 -2.62
CA PHE A 72 13.57 -1.77 -3.51
C PHE A 72 13.05 -1.72 -4.94
N ILE A 73 13.09 -0.53 -5.53
CA ILE A 73 12.99 -0.31 -6.97
C ILE A 73 14.39 0.05 -7.48
N LEU A 74 14.83 -0.61 -8.56
CA LEU A 74 16.16 -0.43 -9.16
C LEU A 74 17.32 -0.58 -8.17
N GLY A 75 17.14 -1.38 -7.12
CA GLY A 75 18.16 -1.67 -6.10
C GLY A 75 18.41 -0.58 -5.05
N GLU A 76 17.90 0.64 -5.23
CA GLU A 76 18.22 1.77 -4.32
C GLU A 76 17.00 2.59 -3.87
N LEU A 77 15.91 2.63 -4.65
CA LEU A 77 14.76 3.49 -4.37
C LEU A 77 13.77 2.77 -3.44
N LEU A 78 13.34 3.43 -2.35
CA LEU A 78 12.36 2.88 -1.39
C LEU A 78 11.08 3.75 -1.28
N PRO A 79 10.33 3.96 -2.38
CA PRO A 79 9.20 4.88 -2.40
C PRO A 79 7.96 4.35 -1.66
N PHE A 80 7.85 3.03 -1.50
CA PHE A 80 6.66 2.39 -0.94
C PHE A 80 6.42 2.75 0.54
N ALA A 81 7.47 2.90 1.34
CA ALA A 81 7.35 3.26 2.76
C ALA A 81 6.63 4.61 2.92
N TYR A 82 7.08 5.62 2.18
CA TYR A 82 6.55 6.97 2.26
C TYR A 82 5.12 7.04 1.70
N ALA A 83 4.87 6.36 0.57
CA ALA A 83 3.55 6.29 -0.03
C ALA A 83 2.52 5.65 0.90
N CYS A 84 2.85 4.53 1.54
CA CYS A 84 1.98 3.87 2.51
C CYS A 84 1.72 4.75 3.74
N LEU A 85 2.75 5.41 4.27
CA LEU A 85 2.60 6.30 5.42
C LEU A 85 1.67 7.47 5.08
N ALA A 86 1.85 8.09 3.92
CA ALA A 86 1.02 9.21 3.47
C ALA A 86 -0.44 8.78 3.24
N ALA A 87 -0.68 7.68 2.53
CA ALA A 87 -2.02 7.24 2.17
C ALA A 87 -2.83 6.66 3.36
N PHE A 88 -2.22 5.80 4.16
CA PHE A 88 -2.91 5.12 5.27
C PHE A 88 -2.77 5.83 6.62
N GLY A 89 -1.80 6.72 6.78
CA GLY A 89 -1.57 7.46 8.03
C GLY A 89 -2.31 8.81 8.11
N TYR A 90 -2.78 9.35 6.99
CA TYR A 90 -3.42 10.67 7.00
C TYR A 90 -4.68 10.69 7.89
N ARG A 91 -4.82 11.76 8.69
CA ARG A 91 -5.99 12.06 9.53
C ARG A 91 -6.19 11.19 10.79
N ASP A 92 -5.37 10.16 11.02
CA ASP A 92 -5.29 9.42 12.29
C ASP A 92 -3.86 9.44 12.85
N ARG A 93 -3.65 10.25 13.90
CA ARG A 93 -2.34 10.42 14.54
C ARG A 93 -1.81 9.13 15.16
N THR A 94 -2.69 8.31 15.72
CA THR A 94 -2.28 7.05 16.34
C THR A 94 -1.87 6.02 15.28
N ARG A 95 -2.64 5.93 14.20
CA ARG A 95 -2.33 5.06 13.07
C ARG A 95 -1.06 5.49 12.35
N SER A 96 -0.87 6.78 12.07
CA SER A 96 0.36 7.27 11.41
C SER A 96 1.62 7.01 12.23
N VAL A 97 1.58 7.20 13.55
CA VAL A 97 2.72 6.88 14.42
C VAL A 97 3.03 5.39 14.39
N LEU A 98 2.01 4.52 14.49
CA LEU A 98 2.18 3.08 14.36
C LEU A 98 2.81 2.68 13.02
N LEU A 99 2.28 3.23 11.92
CA LEU A 99 2.80 2.99 10.57
C LEU A 99 4.26 3.44 10.45
N ALA A 100 4.60 4.62 10.98
CA ALA A 100 5.95 5.15 10.95
C ALA A 100 6.93 4.26 11.72
N VAL A 101 6.53 3.73 12.88
CA VAL A 101 7.34 2.78 13.66
C VAL A 101 7.55 1.48 12.87
N CYS A 102 6.49 0.89 12.33
CA CYS A 102 6.58 -0.34 11.53
C CYS A 102 7.44 -0.17 10.28
N ALA A 103 7.30 0.96 9.59
CA ALA A 103 8.13 1.31 8.44
C ALA A 103 9.59 1.54 8.83
N GLY A 104 9.85 2.21 9.96
CA GLY A 104 11.20 2.38 10.50
C GLY A 104 11.86 1.03 10.81
N ILE A 105 11.12 0.09 11.40
CA ILE A 105 11.60 -1.28 11.65
C ILE A 105 11.97 -1.97 10.33
N GLY A 106 11.13 -1.90 9.30
CA GLY A 106 11.47 -2.52 8.02
C GLY A 106 12.65 -1.84 7.32
N LEU A 107 12.76 -0.51 7.35
CA LEU A 107 13.94 0.20 6.84
C LEU A 107 15.23 -0.23 7.55
N LEU A 108 15.19 -0.43 8.87
CA LEU A 108 16.33 -0.91 9.67
C LEU A 108 16.84 -2.29 9.24
N THR A 109 15.97 -3.14 8.67
CA THR A 109 16.38 -4.48 8.22
C THR A 109 17.18 -4.46 6.91
N VAL A 110 17.11 -3.38 6.15
CA VAL A 110 17.60 -3.35 4.76
C VAL A 110 18.62 -2.22 4.53
N LEU A 111 18.46 -1.07 5.18
CA LEU A 111 19.38 0.07 5.06
C LEU A 111 20.38 0.12 6.21
N GLN A 112 21.57 0.68 5.94
CA GLN A 112 22.60 0.94 6.95
C GLN A 112 23.23 2.33 6.74
N GLY A 113 23.90 2.84 7.78
CA GLY A 113 24.68 4.08 7.71
C GLY A 113 23.87 5.33 7.36
N ILE A 114 24.40 6.16 6.47
CA ILE A 114 23.82 7.45 6.06
C ILE A 114 22.47 7.27 5.36
N SER A 115 22.32 6.22 4.54
CA SER A 115 21.07 5.94 3.82
C SER A 115 19.92 5.59 4.77
N LEU A 116 20.21 4.85 5.85
CA LEU A 116 19.24 4.59 6.91
C LEU A 116 18.85 5.89 7.64
N GLY A 117 19.86 6.70 8.02
CA GLY A 117 19.63 7.98 8.67
C GLY A 117 18.75 8.90 7.83
N SER A 118 19.04 9.01 6.53
CA SER A 118 18.24 9.83 5.62
C SER A 118 16.82 9.32 5.48
N GLY A 119 16.63 7.99 5.36
CA GLY A 119 15.31 7.36 5.27
C GLY A 119 14.46 7.50 6.53
N ILE A 120 15.06 7.40 7.72
CA ILE A 120 14.32 7.60 8.99
C ILE A 120 13.95 9.08 9.16
N ILE A 121 14.86 10.01 8.86
CA ILE A 121 14.58 11.45 9.00
C ILE A 121 13.46 11.85 8.05
N THR A 122 13.51 11.47 6.78
CA THR A 122 12.46 11.78 5.79
C THR A 122 11.11 11.22 6.22
N LEU A 123 11.10 10.01 6.79
CA LEU A 123 9.90 9.37 7.32
C LEU A 123 9.32 10.12 8.51
N LEU A 124 10.15 10.58 9.44
CA LEU A 124 9.73 11.41 10.58
C LEU A 124 9.23 12.79 10.14
N VAL A 125 9.88 13.41 9.15
CA VAL A 125 9.42 14.68 8.57
C VAL A 125 8.06 14.47 7.92
N LEU A 126 7.89 13.43 7.11
CA LEU A 126 6.60 13.11 6.50
C LEU A 126 5.52 12.86 7.55
N LEU A 127 5.82 12.10 8.61
CA LEU A 127 4.92 11.87 9.75
C LEU A 127 4.49 13.19 10.40
N GLY A 128 5.42 14.11 10.63
CA GLY A 128 5.13 15.42 11.20
C GLY A 128 4.23 16.27 10.29
N VAL A 129 4.56 16.29 8.99
CA VAL A 129 3.84 17.09 7.98
C VAL A 129 2.40 16.59 7.80
N ILE A 130 2.16 15.29 7.65
CA ILE A 130 0.81 14.74 7.44
C ILE A 130 -0.10 14.92 8.67
N ASN A 131 0.47 15.05 9.87
CA ASN A 131 -0.28 15.27 11.11
C ASN A 131 -0.53 16.76 11.41
N TYR A 132 0.32 17.65 10.90
CA TYR A 132 0.21 19.09 11.14
C TYR A 132 -0.55 19.83 10.04
N ILE A 133 -0.31 19.47 8.77
CA ILE A 133 -0.96 20.11 7.62
C ILE A 133 -2.35 19.52 7.43
N LYS A 134 -3.37 20.40 7.50
CA LYS A 134 -4.76 20.04 7.20
C LYS A 134 -5.06 20.36 5.75
N ILE A 135 -5.18 19.33 4.92
CA ILE A 135 -5.63 19.46 3.54
C ILE A 135 -7.16 19.39 3.52
N PRO A 136 -7.87 20.32 2.84
CA PRO A 136 -9.32 20.24 2.64
C PRO A 136 -9.72 18.88 2.05
N ALA A 137 -10.86 18.32 2.51
CA ALA A 137 -11.30 16.99 2.12
C ALA A 137 -11.40 16.81 0.60
N ASP A 138 -11.82 17.85 -0.12
CA ASP A 138 -12.03 17.83 -1.57
C ASP A 138 -10.72 17.79 -2.37
N LYS A 139 -9.59 18.11 -1.71
CA LYS A 139 -8.27 18.22 -2.32
C LYS A 139 -7.31 17.11 -1.89
N THR A 140 -7.75 16.17 -1.05
CA THR A 140 -6.87 15.10 -0.53
C THR A 140 -6.31 14.22 -1.64
N TRP A 141 -7.11 13.93 -2.68
CA TRP A 141 -6.75 13.00 -3.76
C TRP A 141 -5.51 13.42 -4.56
N TRP A 142 -5.26 14.72 -4.76
CA TRP A 142 -4.04 15.24 -5.40
C TRP A 142 -3.07 15.92 -4.42
N GLY A 143 -3.59 16.49 -3.33
CA GLY A 143 -2.80 17.21 -2.34
C GLY A 143 -1.85 16.30 -1.57
N LEU A 144 -2.25 15.08 -1.21
CA LEU A 144 -1.41 14.12 -0.50
C LEU A 144 -0.25 13.58 -1.36
N PRO A 145 -0.49 13.13 -2.60
CA PRO A 145 0.59 12.79 -3.54
C PRO A 145 1.60 13.91 -3.70
N LEU A 146 1.14 15.14 -3.96
CA LEU A 146 2.02 16.29 -4.15
C LEU A 146 2.82 16.63 -2.89
N LEU A 147 2.17 16.54 -1.72
CA LEU A 147 2.84 16.74 -0.43
C LEU A 147 3.92 15.69 -0.20
N SER A 148 3.65 14.42 -0.51
CA SER A 148 4.65 13.35 -0.36
C SER A 148 5.87 13.60 -1.25
N ILE A 149 5.67 14.01 -2.51
CA ILE A 149 6.75 14.37 -3.43
C ILE A 149 7.58 15.51 -2.83
N ALA A 150 6.92 16.59 -2.43
CA ALA A 150 7.58 17.78 -1.90
C ALA A 150 8.40 17.46 -0.64
N VAL A 151 7.83 16.69 0.29
CA VAL A 151 8.51 16.34 1.55
C VAL A 151 9.72 15.45 1.30
N ILE A 152 9.60 14.40 0.48
CA ILE A 152 10.72 13.49 0.20
C ILE A 152 11.83 14.24 -0.52
N PHE A 153 11.49 15.04 -1.53
CA PHE A 153 12.43 15.85 -2.28
C PHE A 153 13.17 16.84 -1.38
N LEU A 154 12.44 17.70 -0.64
CA LEU A 154 13.04 18.70 0.25
C LEU A 154 13.89 18.03 1.34
N SER A 155 13.36 17.00 1.99
CA SER A 155 14.05 16.36 3.10
C SER A 155 15.33 15.66 2.65
N LYS A 156 15.32 14.89 1.54
CA LYS A 156 16.53 14.20 1.09
C LYS A 156 17.55 15.15 0.46
N THR A 157 17.10 16.17 -0.28
CA THR A 157 17.99 17.18 -0.86
C THR A 157 18.73 17.97 0.23
N LEU A 158 18.04 18.35 1.32
CA LEU A 158 18.70 19.01 2.46
C LEU A 158 19.76 18.12 3.13
N ILE A 159 19.49 16.82 3.26
CA ILE A 159 20.46 15.87 3.81
C ILE A 159 21.65 15.70 2.87
N MET A 160 21.41 15.63 1.55
CA MET A 160 22.45 15.57 0.52
C MET A 160 23.41 16.75 0.60
N PHE A 161 22.91 17.97 0.86
CA PHE A 161 23.77 19.15 1.05
C PHE A 161 24.76 19.01 2.22
N ILE A 162 24.40 18.23 3.25
CA ILE A 162 25.25 17.99 4.42
C ILE A 162 26.25 16.86 4.16
N THR A 163 25.83 15.80 3.47
CA THR A 163 26.64 14.60 3.25
C THR A 163 27.57 14.69 2.04
N GLY A 164 27.30 15.61 1.12
CA GLY A 164 28.04 15.82 -0.12
C GLY A 164 27.11 15.80 -1.33
N ILE A 165 27.27 16.77 -2.22
CA ILE A 165 26.43 16.91 -3.41
C ILE A 165 26.88 15.92 -4.48
N SER A 166 25.93 15.15 -5.01
CA SER A 166 26.15 14.24 -6.13
C SER A 166 24.96 14.30 -7.08
N PHE A 167 25.22 14.54 -8.38
CA PHE A 167 24.18 14.53 -9.41
C PHE A 167 23.41 13.20 -9.47
N TYR A 168 24.11 12.08 -9.21
CA TYR A 168 23.49 10.76 -9.18
C TYR A 168 22.49 10.64 -8.02
N GLN A 169 22.85 11.12 -6.82
CA GLN A 169 21.96 11.09 -5.66
C GLN A 169 20.76 12.01 -5.85
N GLU A 170 20.94 13.18 -6.48
CA GLU A 170 19.83 14.06 -6.81
C GLU A 170 18.83 13.38 -7.76
N MET A 171 19.33 12.68 -8.79
CA MET A 171 18.49 11.90 -9.70
C MET A 171 17.68 10.83 -8.96
N ILE A 172 18.32 10.07 -8.05
CA ILE A 172 17.65 9.07 -7.20
C ILE A 172 16.55 9.72 -6.36
N ILE A 173 16.83 10.84 -5.71
CA ILE A 173 15.87 11.56 -4.87
C ILE A 173 14.66 12.00 -5.69
N ILE A 174 14.86 12.54 -6.90
CA ILE A 174 13.79 12.96 -7.79
C ILE A 174 12.91 11.76 -8.17
N PHE A 175 13.51 10.64 -8.61
CA PHE A 175 12.75 9.45 -8.98
C PHE A 175 12.00 8.84 -7.79
N GLU A 176 12.63 8.76 -6.63
CA GLU A 176 11.99 8.22 -5.41
C GLU A 176 10.80 9.07 -4.98
N ALA A 177 10.95 10.40 -5.00
CA ALA A 177 9.89 11.34 -4.67
C ALA A 177 8.72 11.19 -5.65
N LEU A 178 8.99 11.19 -6.97
CA LEU A 178 7.96 11.06 -8.01
C LEU A 178 7.22 9.73 -7.92
N ILE A 179 7.94 8.61 -7.81
CA ILE A 179 7.34 7.28 -7.69
C ILE A 179 6.52 7.18 -6.40
N SER A 180 7.02 7.71 -5.28
CA SER A 180 6.26 7.76 -4.03
C SER A 180 4.98 8.58 -4.18
N GLY A 181 5.01 9.70 -4.89
CA GLY A 181 3.81 10.49 -5.19
C GLY A 181 2.76 9.69 -5.95
N VAL A 182 3.16 9.07 -7.05
CA VAL A 182 2.26 8.22 -7.86
C VAL A 182 1.72 7.06 -7.03
N LEU A 183 2.56 6.38 -6.25
CA LEU A 183 2.12 5.31 -5.35
C LEU A 183 1.18 5.80 -4.26
N THR A 184 1.39 7.00 -3.72
CA THR A 184 0.48 7.60 -2.73
C THR A 184 -0.92 7.76 -3.33
N PHE A 185 -1.01 8.22 -4.58
CA PHE A 185 -2.29 8.33 -5.29
C PHE A 185 -2.98 6.97 -5.40
N VAL A 186 -2.26 5.94 -5.85
CA VAL A 186 -2.79 4.57 -5.95
C VAL A 186 -3.24 4.03 -4.59
N PHE A 187 -2.45 4.25 -3.54
CA PHE A 187 -2.77 3.77 -2.20
C PHE A 187 -3.91 4.52 -1.54
N LEU A 188 -4.20 5.76 -1.96
CA LEU A 188 -5.42 6.45 -1.51
C LEU A 188 -6.68 5.75 -1.99
N VAL A 189 -6.70 5.23 -3.23
CA VAL A 189 -7.83 4.44 -3.75
C VAL A 189 -8.03 3.19 -2.90
N ALA A 190 -6.95 2.45 -2.63
CA ALA A 190 -7.02 1.26 -1.77
C ALA A 190 -7.40 1.59 -0.31
N ALA A 191 -6.89 2.70 0.24
CA ALA A 191 -7.22 3.17 1.58
C ALA A 191 -8.69 3.55 1.70
N ASP A 192 -9.24 4.24 0.69
CA ASP A 192 -10.67 4.57 0.64
C ASP A 192 -11.54 3.30 0.59
N SER A 193 -11.18 2.34 -0.26
CA SER A 193 -11.88 1.06 -0.35
C SER A 193 -11.87 0.27 0.96
N LEU A 194 -10.73 0.27 1.67
CA LEU A 194 -10.59 -0.38 2.98
C LEU A 194 -11.38 0.35 4.07
N ASN A 195 -11.34 1.69 4.10
CA ASN A 195 -12.05 2.50 5.10
C ASN A 195 -13.57 2.41 4.93
N GLN A 196 -14.06 2.32 3.69
CA GLN A 196 -15.49 2.14 3.39
C GLN A 196 -15.96 0.68 3.55
N ARG A 197 -15.04 -0.27 3.78
CA ARG A 197 -15.32 -1.71 3.86
C ARG A 197 -16.15 -2.22 2.67
N LYS A 198 -15.81 -1.77 1.46
CA LYS A 198 -16.50 -2.18 0.23
C LYS A 198 -16.42 -3.70 0.09
N PRO A 199 -17.53 -4.41 -0.22
CA PRO A 199 -17.45 -5.84 -0.51
C PRO A 199 -16.69 -6.07 -1.83
N LEU A 200 -15.95 -7.19 -1.93
CA LEU A 200 -15.15 -7.52 -3.12
C LEU A 200 -15.97 -7.54 -4.43
N ALA A 201 -17.27 -7.82 -4.35
CA ALA A 201 -18.16 -7.85 -5.51
C ALA A 201 -18.46 -6.46 -6.11
N THR A 202 -18.26 -5.37 -5.35
CA THR A 202 -18.50 -3.99 -5.81
C THR A 202 -17.20 -3.26 -6.16
N PHE A 203 -16.07 -3.96 -6.23
CA PHE A 203 -14.79 -3.34 -6.56
C PHE A 203 -14.80 -2.84 -8.00
N SER A 204 -14.44 -1.58 -8.17
CA SER A 204 -14.16 -1.00 -9.49
C SER A 204 -12.83 -1.54 -10.04
N PHE A 205 -12.58 -1.33 -11.33
CA PHE A 205 -11.30 -1.68 -11.93
C PHE A 205 -10.11 -0.97 -11.25
N GLU A 206 -10.31 0.27 -10.83
CA GLU A 206 -9.31 1.06 -10.10
C GLU A 206 -9.01 0.47 -8.72
N ASP A 207 -10.04 0.01 -7.99
CA ASP A 207 -9.86 -0.68 -6.70
C ASP A 207 -9.00 -1.95 -6.90
N ILE A 208 -9.33 -2.78 -7.90
CA ILE A 208 -8.59 -4.01 -8.20
C ILE A 208 -7.13 -3.68 -8.55
N ALA A 209 -6.89 -2.69 -9.39
CA ALA A 209 -5.54 -2.25 -9.76
C ALA A 209 -4.75 -1.75 -8.53
N ALA A 210 -5.38 -0.95 -7.67
CA ALA A 210 -4.74 -0.43 -6.46
C ALA A 210 -4.36 -1.53 -5.46
N PHE A 211 -5.25 -2.51 -5.24
CA PHE A 211 -4.93 -3.67 -4.41
C PHE A 211 -3.88 -4.59 -5.04
N MET A 212 -3.82 -4.71 -6.36
CA MET A 212 -2.73 -5.43 -7.03
C MET A 212 -1.38 -4.74 -6.82
N ILE A 213 -1.30 -3.42 -6.97
CA ILE A 213 -0.05 -2.67 -6.75
C ILE A 213 0.38 -2.75 -5.28
N LEU A 214 -0.56 -2.72 -4.33
CA LEU A 214 -0.26 -3.00 -2.92
C LEU A 214 0.32 -4.41 -2.74
N GLY A 215 -0.31 -5.43 -3.34
CA GLY A 215 0.16 -6.81 -3.28
C GLY A 215 1.56 -6.98 -3.86
N VAL A 216 1.84 -6.36 -5.00
CA VAL A 216 3.17 -6.31 -5.62
C VAL A 216 4.18 -5.66 -4.67
N GLY A 217 3.84 -4.53 -4.05
CA GLY A 217 4.72 -3.87 -3.08
C GLY A 217 5.07 -4.76 -1.88
N VAL A 218 4.10 -5.54 -1.37
CA VAL A 218 4.37 -6.52 -0.29
C VAL A 218 5.30 -7.64 -0.77
N ILE A 219 5.05 -8.18 -1.97
CA ILE A 219 5.90 -9.24 -2.55
C ILE A 219 7.32 -8.73 -2.80
N MET A 220 7.48 -7.49 -3.30
CA MET A 220 8.79 -6.85 -3.46
C MET A 220 9.54 -6.72 -2.13
N GLY A 221 8.84 -6.40 -1.05
CA GLY A 221 9.42 -6.35 0.30
C GLY A 221 9.93 -7.69 0.84
N LEU A 222 9.56 -8.80 0.19
CA LEU A 222 9.98 -10.15 0.54
C LEU A 222 11.08 -10.70 -0.39
N ASN A 223 11.63 -9.88 -1.29
CA ASN A 223 12.57 -10.36 -2.31
C ASN A 223 13.85 -10.95 -1.69
N ASP A 224 14.41 -10.30 -0.66
CA ASP A 224 15.60 -10.78 0.07
C ASP A 224 15.35 -12.00 0.97
N VAL A 225 14.11 -12.52 1.02
CA VAL A 225 13.76 -13.67 1.87
C VAL A 225 13.88 -14.96 1.07
N HIS A 226 14.90 -15.75 1.41
CA HIS A 226 15.15 -17.06 0.80
C HIS A 226 14.88 -18.20 1.78
N LEU A 227 14.15 -19.22 1.33
CA LEU A 227 13.91 -20.46 2.08
C LEU A 227 14.54 -21.62 1.33
N GLY A 228 15.57 -22.24 1.90
CA GLY A 228 16.27 -23.37 1.26
C GLY A 228 16.89 -23.04 -0.10
N GLY A 229 17.28 -21.79 -0.33
CA GLY A 229 17.82 -21.30 -1.61
C GLY A 229 16.77 -20.84 -2.63
N LEU A 230 15.47 -20.96 -2.33
CA LEU A 230 14.37 -20.50 -3.20
C LEU A 230 13.85 -19.13 -2.75
N SER A 231 13.52 -18.25 -3.69
CA SER A 231 12.94 -16.94 -3.36
C SER A 231 11.46 -17.07 -2.99
N VAL A 232 11.12 -16.60 -1.78
CA VAL A 232 9.72 -16.57 -1.32
C VAL A 232 8.89 -15.63 -2.19
N ALA A 233 9.44 -14.47 -2.57
CA ALA A 233 8.77 -13.53 -3.44
C ALA A 233 8.44 -14.16 -4.81
N ALA A 234 9.38 -14.91 -5.38
CA ALA A 234 9.18 -15.55 -6.67
C ALA A 234 8.13 -16.68 -6.59
N ILE A 235 8.05 -17.44 -5.49
CA ILE A 235 6.98 -18.42 -5.26
C ILE A 235 5.62 -17.72 -5.14
N LEU A 236 5.54 -16.62 -4.37
CA LEU A 236 4.30 -15.85 -4.18
C LEU A 236 3.80 -15.22 -5.48
N CYS A 237 4.69 -14.69 -6.32
CA CYS A 237 4.34 -14.20 -7.66
C CYS A 237 3.64 -15.28 -8.48
N ARG A 238 4.25 -16.46 -8.60
CA ARG A 238 3.70 -17.57 -9.40
C ARG A 238 2.38 -18.08 -8.84
N LEU A 239 2.30 -18.20 -7.52
CA LEU A 239 1.09 -18.58 -6.81
C LEU A 239 -0.04 -17.56 -7.09
N GLY A 240 0.27 -16.26 -7.01
CA GLY A 240 -0.67 -15.19 -7.35
C GLY A 240 -1.20 -15.29 -8.77
N ILE A 241 -0.33 -15.59 -9.74
CA ILE A 241 -0.72 -15.80 -11.15
C ILE A 241 -1.64 -17.01 -11.28
N LEU A 242 -1.32 -18.15 -10.65
CA LEU A 242 -2.15 -19.36 -10.69
C LEU A 242 -3.54 -19.11 -10.08
N ILE A 243 -3.61 -18.44 -8.92
CA ILE A 243 -4.87 -18.07 -8.29
C ILE A 243 -5.68 -17.14 -9.19
N ALA A 244 -5.05 -16.09 -9.72
CA ALA A 244 -5.72 -15.11 -10.58
C ALA A 244 -6.26 -15.76 -11.87
N ALA A 245 -5.46 -16.61 -12.50
CA ALA A 245 -5.87 -17.42 -13.65
C ALA A 245 -7.05 -18.34 -13.30
N PHE A 246 -7.04 -18.97 -12.12
CA PHE A 246 -8.10 -19.87 -11.66
C PHE A 246 -9.38 -19.15 -11.24
N LEU A 247 -9.33 -17.89 -10.83
CA LEU A 247 -10.48 -17.09 -10.36
C LEU A 247 -11.08 -16.20 -11.45
N TRP A 248 -10.23 -15.54 -12.23
CA TRP A 248 -10.63 -14.54 -13.22
C TRP A 248 -10.37 -14.95 -14.67
N GLY A 249 -9.81 -16.15 -14.89
CA GLY A 249 -9.51 -16.64 -16.24
C GLY A 249 -8.29 -15.97 -16.85
N SER A 250 -8.20 -16.01 -18.18
CA SER A 250 -7.07 -15.49 -18.94
C SER A 250 -6.78 -14.01 -18.67
N GLY A 251 -7.84 -13.18 -18.55
CA GLY A 251 -7.71 -11.75 -18.27
C GLY A 251 -7.01 -11.47 -16.93
N GLY A 252 -7.52 -12.04 -15.83
CA GLY A 252 -6.91 -11.81 -14.52
C GLY A 252 -5.55 -12.50 -14.34
N GLY A 253 -5.36 -13.69 -14.92
CA GLY A 253 -4.06 -14.35 -14.95
C GLY A 253 -3.00 -13.51 -15.67
N THR A 254 -3.36 -12.90 -16.80
CA THR A 254 -2.46 -11.99 -17.54
C THR A 254 -2.20 -10.70 -16.76
N MET A 255 -3.23 -10.09 -16.17
CA MET A 255 -3.07 -8.86 -15.38
C MET A 255 -2.10 -9.06 -14.21
N VAL A 256 -2.30 -10.12 -13.41
CA VAL A 256 -1.40 -10.44 -12.31
C VAL A 256 -0.03 -10.88 -12.83
N GLY A 257 0.02 -11.59 -13.97
CA GLY A 257 1.27 -11.97 -14.64
C GLY A 257 2.13 -10.78 -15.04
N VAL A 258 1.54 -9.75 -15.65
CA VAL A 258 2.23 -8.51 -16.00
C VAL A 258 2.73 -7.81 -14.73
N MET A 259 1.87 -7.64 -13.72
CA MET A 259 2.21 -6.94 -12.48
C MET A 259 3.30 -7.67 -11.67
N ALA A 260 3.20 -8.99 -11.54
CA ALA A 260 4.19 -9.82 -10.87
C ALA A 260 5.50 -9.92 -11.67
N GLY A 261 5.43 -9.86 -13.01
CA GLY A 261 6.57 -9.88 -13.90
C GLY A 261 7.42 -8.62 -13.84
N ILE A 262 6.82 -7.47 -13.51
CA ILE A 262 7.55 -6.20 -13.31
C ILE A 262 8.58 -6.31 -12.16
N ILE A 263 8.29 -7.11 -11.13
CA ILE A 263 9.14 -7.25 -9.94
C ILE A 263 10.56 -7.76 -10.29
N PRO A 264 10.74 -8.97 -10.87
CA PRO A 264 12.06 -9.44 -11.28
C PRO A 264 12.66 -8.61 -12.42
N SER A 265 11.82 -8.01 -13.26
CA SER A 265 12.27 -7.16 -14.36
C SER A 265 12.97 -5.89 -13.89
N ILE A 266 12.44 -5.20 -12.87
CA ILE A 266 13.07 -4.01 -12.29
C ILE A 266 14.35 -4.35 -11.51
N SER A 267 14.43 -5.56 -10.95
CA SER A 267 15.55 -6.01 -10.11
C SER A 267 16.74 -6.55 -10.90
N SER A 268 16.58 -6.88 -12.18
CA SER A 268 17.63 -7.50 -13.01
C SER A 268 17.85 -6.72 -14.30
N SER A 269 19.05 -6.81 -14.88
CA SER A 269 19.38 -6.18 -16.18
C SER A 269 18.63 -6.79 -17.36
N ILE A 270 17.81 -7.82 -17.14
CA ILE A 270 17.06 -8.59 -18.15
C ILE A 270 15.56 -8.23 -18.06
N PHE A 271 15.27 -6.93 -18.09
CA PHE A 271 13.95 -6.35 -17.83
C PHE A 271 12.80 -6.96 -18.67
N ALA A 272 13.05 -7.39 -19.91
CA ALA A 272 11.96 -7.82 -20.80
C ALA A 272 11.56 -9.30 -20.66
N GLN A 273 12.45 -10.18 -20.22
CA GLN A 273 12.22 -11.62 -20.33
C GLN A 273 11.25 -12.15 -19.26
N SER A 274 11.47 -11.82 -17.99
CA SER A 274 10.61 -12.27 -16.88
C SER A 274 9.17 -11.75 -17.00
N LEU A 275 9.02 -10.49 -17.44
CA LEU A 275 7.71 -9.89 -17.72
C LEU A 275 6.94 -10.69 -18.77
N GLY A 276 7.58 -11.01 -19.89
CA GLY A 276 6.98 -11.81 -20.95
C GLY A 276 6.60 -13.22 -20.48
N ILE A 277 7.49 -13.89 -19.75
CA ILE A 277 7.26 -15.23 -19.19
C ILE A 277 6.03 -15.22 -18.28
N TYR A 278 5.93 -14.29 -17.35
CA TYR A 278 4.84 -14.27 -16.36
C TYR A 278 3.51 -13.86 -16.98
N ALA A 279 3.51 -12.91 -17.93
CA ALA A 279 2.31 -12.51 -18.65
C ALA A 279 1.74 -13.65 -19.51
N ILE A 280 2.57 -14.31 -20.32
CA ILE A 280 2.13 -15.38 -21.23
C ILE A 280 1.78 -16.66 -20.46
N SER A 281 2.53 -17.00 -19.42
CA SER A 281 2.16 -18.12 -18.52
C SER A 281 0.83 -17.86 -17.82
N GLY A 282 0.58 -16.63 -17.34
CA GLY A 282 -0.72 -16.25 -16.76
C GLY A 282 -1.88 -16.33 -17.76
N LEU A 283 -1.66 -15.89 -19.00
CA LEU A 283 -2.63 -16.00 -20.08
C LEU A 283 -3.00 -17.46 -20.37
N LEU A 284 -1.99 -18.32 -20.58
CA LEU A 284 -2.20 -19.73 -20.88
C LEU A 284 -2.81 -20.49 -19.70
N ALA A 285 -2.35 -20.23 -18.47
CA ALA A 285 -2.96 -20.76 -17.26
C ALA A 285 -4.46 -20.45 -17.20
N GLY A 286 -4.85 -19.21 -17.52
CA GLY A 286 -6.25 -18.80 -17.52
C GLY A 286 -7.05 -19.36 -18.70
N LEU A 287 -6.43 -19.60 -19.85
CA LEU A 287 -7.07 -20.24 -21.00
C LEU A 287 -7.42 -21.71 -20.71
N PHE A 288 -6.53 -22.43 -20.05
CA PHE A 288 -6.74 -23.83 -19.65
C PHE A 288 -7.56 -23.99 -18.36
N ARG A 289 -8.11 -22.89 -17.80
CA ARG A 289 -8.93 -22.90 -16.57
C ARG A 289 -10.12 -23.88 -16.65
N ASN A 290 -10.69 -24.09 -17.83
CA ASN A 290 -11.83 -24.97 -18.03
C ASN A 290 -11.53 -26.45 -17.69
N PHE A 291 -10.25 -26.86 -17.76
CA PHE A 291 -9.80 -28.19 -17.34
C PHE A 291 -9.52 -28.29 -15.82
N GLY A 292 -9.98 -27.32 -15.03
CA GLY A 292 -9.80 -27.29 -13.58
C GLY A 292 -8.37 -26.90 -13.16
N ARG A 293 -7.97 -27.30 -11.95
CA ARG A 293 -6.67 -26.91 -11.36
C ARG A 293 -5.48 -27.44 -12.15
N LEU A 294 -5.57 -28.69 -12.62
CA LEU A 294 -4.52 -29.31 -13.44
C LEU A 294 -4.37 -28.55 -14.75
N GLY A 295 -5.48 -28.13 -15.38
CA GLY A 295 -5.45 -27.26 -16.55
C GLY A 295 -4.66 -25.97 -16.34
N VAL A 296 -4.94 -25.26 -15.25
CA VAL A 296 -4.23 -24.00 -14.91
C VAL A 296 -2.74 -24.24 -14.72
N ILE A 297 -2.35 -25.30 -14.02
CA ILE A 297 -0.93 -25.66 -13.80
C ILE A 297 -0.25 -25.98 -15.13
N ILE A 298 -0.88 -26.82 -15.96
CA ILE A 298 -0.35 -27.20 -17.28
C ILE A 298 -0.20 -25.96 -18.15
N GLY A 299 -1.21 -25.09 -18.21
CA GLY A 299 -1.15 -23.84 -18.97
C GLY A 299 -0.03 -22.92 -18.50
N TYR A 300 0.14 -22.77 -17.18
CA TYR A 300 1.24 -21.99 -16.61
C TYR A 300 2.61 -22.56 -17.02
N MET A 301 2.81 -23.87 -16.81
CA MET A 301 4.05 -24.57 -17.17
C MET A 301 4.35 -24.48 -18.66
N LEU A 302 3.34 -24.63 -19.54
CA LEU A 302 3.51 -24.49 -20.97
C LEU A 302 3.98 -23.07 -21.35
N GLY A 303 3.41 -22.04 -20.75
CA GLY A 303 3.85 -20.66 -21.00
C GLY A 303 5.26 -20.40 -20.48
N THR A 304 5.61 -20.94 -19.31
CA THR A 304 6.97 -20.85 -18.79
C THR A 304 7.96 -21.58 -19.69
N LEU A 305 7.65 -22.79 -20.17
CA LEU A 305 8.51 -23.57 -21.06
C LEU A 305 8.67 -22.94 -22.44
N ALA A 306 7.58 -22.38 -22.99
CA ALA A 306 7.60 -21.73 -24.30
C ALA A 306 8.60 -20.55 -24.33
N LEU A 307 8.72 -19.83 -23.22
CA LEU A 307 9.59 -18.66 -23.11
C LEU A 307 10.92 -18.95 -22.40
N SER A 308 11.06 -20.09 -21.73
CA SER A 308 12.32 -20.45 -21.07
C SER A 308 13.45 -20.70 -22.07
N MET A 309 13.13 -21.00 -23.34
CA MET A 309 14.15 -21.15 -24.39
C MET A 309 14.91 -19.84 -24.68
N PHE A 310 14.39 -18.70 -24.23
CA PHE A 310 15.05 -17.40 -24.38
C PHE A 310 15.91 -17.01 -23.15
N ILE A 311 15.92 -17.85 -22.10
CA ILE A 311 16.74 -17.63 -20.91
C ILE A 311 18.13 -18.23 -21.16
N SER A 312 19.14 -17.37 -21.22
CA SER A 312 20.53 -17.79 -21.48
C SER A 312 21.21 -18.42 -20.26
N GLU A 313 20.65 -18.24 -19.06
CA GLU A 313 21.27 -18.62 -17.79
C GLU A 313 20.64 -19.89 -17.20
N THR A 314 21.38 -21.00 -17.27
CA THR A 314 20.91 -22.34 -16.85
C THR A 314 20.63 -22.45 -15.35
N GLN A 315 21.40 -21.77 -14.49
CA GLN A 315 21.19 -21.83 -13.04
C GLN A 315 19.90 -21.16 -12.58
N ALA A 316 19.61 -19.96 -13.13
CA ALA A 316 18.36 -19.25 -12.85
C ALA A 316 17.14 -20.03 -13.33
N ALA A 317 17.25 -20.74 -14.47
CA ALA A 317 16.19 -21.60 -14.97
C ALA A 317 15.88 -22.78 -14.03
N ILE A 318 16.91 -23.45 -13.49
CA ILE A 318 16.73 -24.58 -12.55
C ILE A 318 16.05 -24.13 -11.26
N LEU A 319 16.51 -23.03 -10.66
CA LEU A 319 15.87 -22.47 -9.46
C LEU A 319 14.41 -22.07 -9.75
N GLY A 320 14.17 -21.42 -10.89
CA GLY A 320 12.82 -21.05 -11.33
C GLY A 320 11.88 -22.24 -11.51
N MET A 321 12.38 -23.40 -11.93
CA MET A 321 11.59 -24.64 -12.00
C MET A 321 11.19 -25.14 -10.61
N TRP A 322 12.11 -25.13 -9.64
CA TRP A 322 11.80 -25.50 -8.26
C TRP A 322 10.77 -24.56 -7.62
N GLU A 323 10.94 -23.25 -7.79
CA GLU A 323 9.97 -22.26 -7.32
C GLU A 323 8.58 -22.46 -7.94
N THR A 324 8.54 -22.80 -9.23
CA THR A 324 7.29 -23.11 -9.95
C THR A 324 6.64 -24.38 -9.39
N GLY A 325 7.43 -25.44 -9.15
CA GLY A 325 6.95 -26.68 -8.55
C GLY A 325 6.34 -26.46 -7.17
N VAL A 326 7.01 -25.69 -6.31
CA VAL A 326 6.50 -25.32 -4.98
C VAL A 326 5.21 -24.51 -5.08
N ALA A 327 5.17 -23.49 -5.96
CA ALA A 327 3.95 -22.70 -6.17
C ALA A 327 2.77 -23.55 -6.64
N CYS A 328 3.00 -24.51 -7.55
CA CYS A 328 1.96 -25.44 -8.03
C CYS A 328 1.46 -26.38 -6.92
N LEU A 329 2.37 -26.90 -6.08
CA LEU A 329 1.99 -27.74 -4.93
C LEU A 329 1.12 -26.95 -3.94
N ILE A 330 1.51 -25.73 -3.59
CA ILE A 330 0.72 -24.87 -2.70
C ILE A 330 -0.65 -24.57 -3.32
N PHE A 331 -0.70 -24.30 -4.63
CA PHE A 331 -1.94 -24.05 -5.35
C PHE A 331 -2.89 -25.27 -5.35
N LEU A 332 -2.36 -26.50 -5.42
CA LEU A 332 -3.16 -27.72 -5.32
C LEU A 332 -3.75 -27.93 -3.93
N LEU A 333 -2.98 -27.60 -2.88
CA LEU A 333 -3.41 -27.72 -1.48
C LEU A 333 -4.48 -26.68 -1.09
N LEU A 334 -4.65 -25.63 -1.88
CA LEU A 334 -5.61 -24.57 -1.61
C LEU A 334 -7.05 -25.12 -1.63
N PRO A 335 -7.96 -24.76 -0.71
CA PRO A 335 -9.30 -25.37 -0.62
C PRO A 335 -10.19 -25.08 -1.85
N ALA A 336 -11.05 -26.04 -2.23
CA ALA A 336 -11.93 -25.96 -3.42
C ALA A 336 -12.99 -24.85 -3.34
N SER A 337 -13.32 -24.40 -2.13
CA SER A 337 -14.33 -23.37 -1.84
C SER A 337 -14.01 -21.97 -2.40
N LEU A 338 -12.83 -21.76 -2.98
CA LEU A 338 -12.46 -20.51 -3.63
C LEU A 338 -13.33 -20.15 -4.84
N LYS A 339 -13.89 -21.15 -5.54
CA LYS A 339 -14.77 -20.91 -6.69
C LYS A 339 -16.17 -20.45 -6.28
N GLU A 340 -16.69 -20.94 -5.15
CA GLU A 340 -18.07 -20.70 -4.71
C GLU A 340 -18.26 -19.33 -4.04
N LYS A 341 -17.18 -18.70 -3.54
CA LYS A 341 -17.25 -17.43 -2.80
C LYS A 341 -17.03 -16.17 -3.65
N LEU A 342 -16.69 -16.29 -4.93
CA LEU A 342 -16.43 -15.15 -5.81
C LEU A 342 -17.34 -15.21 -7.04
N PRO A 343 -18.56 -14.66 -6.98
CA PRO A 343 -19.41 -14.44 -8.14
C PRO A 343 -18.89 -13.22 -8.90
N ILE A 344 -17.63 -13.25 -9.33
CA ILE A 344 -17.14 -12.25 -10.28
C ILE A 344 -17.39 -12.87 -11.64
N GLN A 345 -18.34 -12.28 -12.36
CA GLN A 345 -18.67 -12.64 -13.71
C GLN A 345 -17.40 -12.45 -14.56
N SER A 346 -16.64 -13.53 -14.72
CA SER A 346 -15.61 -13.57 -15.75
C SER A 346 -16.28 -13.15 -17.04
N LEU A 347 -15.63 -12.33 -17.88
CA LEU A 347 -16.03 -12.26 -19.28
C LEU A 347 -16.14 -13.70 -19.74
N GLY A 348 -17.38 -14.17 -19.90
CA GLY A 348 -17.64 -15.58 -20.09
C GLY A 348 -17.06 -16.00 -21.43
N PRO A 349 -17.05 -17.31 -21.72
CA PRO A 349 -16.75 -17.79 -23.07
C PRO A 349 -17.56 -16.96 -24.08
N ILE A 350 -16.98 -16.64 -25.24
CA ILE A 350 -17.58 -15.78 -26.27
C ILE A 350 -19.01 -16.22 -26.62
N SER A 351 -19.35 -17.49 -26.42
CA SER A 351 -20.72 -18.02 -26.48
C SER A 351 -21.71 -17.29 -25.57
N SER A 352 -21.35 -16.97 -24.32
CA SER A 352 -22.19 -16.26 -23.35
C SER A 352 -22.39 -14.77 -23.66
N LEU A 353 -21.42 -14.13 -24.33
CA LEU A 353 -21.59 -12.77 -24.86
C LEU A 353 -22.54 -12.80 -26.04
N LYS A 354 -22.38 -13.77 -26.95
CA LYS A 354 -23.28 -13.98 -28.09
C LYS A 354 -24.71 -14.30 -27.63
N GLU A 355 -24.87 -15.10 -26.59
CA GLU A 355 -26.17 -15.49 -26.03
C GLU A 355 -26.83 -14.34 -25.25
N LYS A 356 -26.06 -13.49 -24.57
CA LYS A 356 -26.55 -12.27 -23.91
C LYS A 356 -26.95 -11.20 -24.92
N ASP A 357 -26.16 -11.03 -25.99
CA ASP A 357 -26.50 -10.15 -27.11
C ASP A 357 -27.72 -10.66 -27.88
N LEU A 358 -27.83 -11.98 -28.13
CA LEU A 358 -29.03 -12.59 -28.74
C LEU A 358 -30.28 -12.37 -27.89
N ASN A 359 -30.19 -12.57 -26.57
CA ASN A 359 -31.30 -12.35 -25.65
C ASN A 359 -31.70 -10.87 -25.57
N LEU A 360 -30.74 -9.94 -25.62
CA LEU A 360 -31.01 -8.51 -25.67
C LEU A 360 -31.63 -8.08 -27.01
N THR A 361 -31.22 -8.68 -28.14
CA THR A 361 -31.85 -8.44 -29.43
C THR A 361 -33.27 -9.02 -29.48
N ASP A 362 -33.51 -10.21 -28.93
CA ASP A 362 -34.83 -10.82 -28.88
C ASP A 362 -35.81 -10.04 -28.00
N LEU A 363 -35.33 -9.48 -26.88
CA LEU A 363 -36.12 -8.58 -26.03
C LEU A 363 -36.46 -7.28 -26.77
N ARG A 364 -35.50 -6.68 -27.49
CA ARG A 364 -35.75 -5.48 -28.30
C ARG A 364 -36.73 -5.74 -29.44
N ILE A 365 -36.63 -6.89 -30.11
CA ILE A 365 -37.55 -7.28 -31.19
C ILE A 365 -38.97 -7.46 -30.63
N LYS A 366 -39.12 -8.09 -29.46
CA LYS A 366 -40.42 -8.24 -28.79
C LYS A 366 -41.04 -6.92 -28.34
N ASP A 367 -40.22 -5.97 -27.89
CA ASP A 367 -40.70 -4.64 -27.49
C ASP A 367 -41.09 -3.77 -28.69
N THR A 368 -40.45 -3.94 -29.85
CA THR A 368 -40.85 -3.25 -31.10
C THR A 368 -42.03 -3.90 -31.84
N ALA A 369 -42.38 -5.15 -31.47
CA ALA A 369 -43.48 -5.90 -32.09
C ALA A 369 -44.81 -5.80 -31.30
N ARG A 370 -44.82 -5.07 -30.18
CA ARG A 370 -46.02 -4.63 -29.45
C ARG A 370 -46.31 -3.17 -29.80
#